data_AF-A0A1V5XTM1-F1
#
_entry.id   AF-A0A1V5XTM1-F1
#
_cell.length_a   1.000
_cell.length_b   1.000
_cell.length_c   1.000
_cell.angle_alpha   90.00
_cell.angle_beta   90.00
_cell.angle_gamma   90.00
#
_symmetry.space_group_name_H-M   'P 1'
#
loop_
_entity.id
_entity.type
_entity.pdbx_description
1 polymer ?
#
loop_
_entity_poly.entity_id
_entity_poly.type
_entity_poly.pdbx_seq_one_letter_code
_entity_poly.pdbx_strand_id
1 'polypeptide(L)'
;MARRPPFNRKSLLQALDLAQLQLVAARLGIQLSPASHAQRLRSKLACHPDATARRILEVLDNDTVASLFDRIGFEAPAPPSPADHPRTRESRFVAIDFETADSKPDSACSVALVRVHGQRIVKRAARLIRPPRRQITLTWVHGITWQDVAEAPTFRAVWLELAPILEGTDFLVAHHAPFDRAVLRACCQRARLPMPSLPFKCTVKWSRRMFDLPRYNLPTVCDYLGIALDHHQALSDAEACARIMIEVQRRWQQRDVSTAAR
;
A
#
# COMPACT_ATOMS: atom_id res chain seq x y z
N MET A 1 -50.35 22.23 24.14
CA MET A 1 -49.13 21.50 23.69
C MET A 1 -48.49 22.28 22.56
N ALA A 2 -47.49 23.12 22.85
CA ALA A 2 -46.79 23.89 21.82
C ALA A 2 -45.73 23.01 21.13
N ARG A 3 -45.86 22.83 19.80
CA ARG A 3 -44.85 22.16 18.96
C ARG A 3 -43.56 22.99 19.00
N ARG A 4 -42.43 22.37 19.37
CA ARG A 4 -41.10 22.98 19.27
C ARG A 4 -40.81 23.34 17.80
N PRO A 5 -40.20 24.50 17.51
CA PRO A 5 -39.91 24.91 16.14
C PRO A 5 -38.85 24.00 15.49
N PRO A 6 -38.86 23.85 14.15
CA PRO A 6 -37.81 23.12 13.45
C PRO A 6 -36.47 23.85 13.62
N PHE A 7 -35.44 23.13 14.05
CA PHE A 7 -34.08 23.67 14.18
C PHE A 7 -33.58 24.18 12.82
N ASN A 8 -33.24 25.46 12.75
CA ASN A 8 -32.67 26.08 11.55
C ASN A 8 -31.20 25.65 11.38
N ARG A 9 -30.85 25.20 10.17
CA ARG A 9 -29.52 24.74 9.73
C ARG A 9 -28.38 25.71 10.07
N LYS A 10 -28.65 27.02 10.08
CA LYS A 10 -27.67 28.08 10.37
C LYS A 10 -27.34 28.20 11.87
N SER A 11 -28.30 27.89 12.74
CA SER A 11 -28.14 27.98 14.21
C SER A 11 -27.36 26.81 14.80
N LEU A 12 -27.38 25.64 14.14
CA LEU A 12 -26.67 24.44 14.62
C LEU A 12 -25.15 24.54 14.43
N LEU A 13 -24.69 25.18 13.35
CA LEU A 13 -23.26 25.44 13.08
C LEU A 13 -22.67 26.48 14.01
N GLN A 14 -23.44 27.49 14.37
CA GLN A 14 -23.00 28.54 15.29
C GLN A 14 -22.93 28.06 16.74
N ALA A 15 -23.58 26.94 17.06
CA ALA A 15 -23.65 26.40 18.41
C ALA A 15 -22.54 25.39 18.75
N LEU A 16 -21.74 24.95 17.76
CA LEU A 16 -20.66 23.99 17.98
C LEU A 16 -19.30 24.67 17.90
N ASP A 17 -18.69 24.91 19.06
CA ASP A 17 -17.31 25.39 19.12
C ASP A 17 -16.29 24.26 18.90
N LEU A 18 -15.02 24.65 18.77
CA LEU A 18 -13.92 23.71 18.55
C LEU A 18 -13.82 22.65 19.65
N ALA A 19 -14.11 23.02 20.90
CA ALA A 19 -14.02 22.11 22.04
C ALA A 19 -15.10 21.01 21.94
N GLN A 20 -16.30 21.36 21.47
CA GLN A 20 -17.39 20.41 21.27
C GLN A 20 -17.12 19.45 20.10
N LEU A 21 -16.49 19.91 19.03
CA LEU A 21 -16.08 19.06 17.91
C LEU A 21 -14.94 18.09 18.30
N GLN A 22 -14.00 18.56 19.11
CA GLN A 22 -12.94 17.71 19.68
C GLN A 22 -13.51 16.66 20.65
N LEU A 23 -14.52 17.03 21.46
CA LEU A 23 -15.20 16.11 22.37
C LEU A 23 -15.96 15.00 21.61
N VAL A 24 -16.62 15.34 20.49
CA VAL A 24 -17.28 14.37 19.61
C VAL A 24 -16.24 13.44 18.96
N ALA A 25 -15.14 13.98 18.43
CA ALA A 25 -14.07 13.18 17.84
C ALA A 25 -13.42 12.22 18.86
N ALA A 26 -13.19 12.68 20.09
CA ALA A 26 -12.64 11.87 21.17
C ALA A 26 -13.58 10.74 21.63
N ARG A 27 -14.89 11.03 21.80
CA ARG A 27 -15.90 10.01 22.14
C ARG A 27 -16.06 8.92 21.07
N LEU A 28 -15.77 9.26 19.82
CA LEU A 28 -15.81 8.35 18.67
C LEU A 28 -14.48 7.64 18.39
N GLY A 29 -13.45 7.88 19.21
CA GLY A 29 -12.12 7.28 19.02
C GLY A 29 -11.42 7.74 17.73
N ILE A 30 -11.69 8.96 17.27
CA ILE A 30 -11.12 9.54 16.05
C ILE A 30 -10.04 10.54 16.44
N GLN A 31 -8.77 10.20 16.20
CA GLN A 31 -7.69 11.19 16.25
C GLN A 31 -7.68 12.00 14.95
N LEU A 32 -7.90 13.31 15.06
CA LEU A 32 -7.93 14.23 13.93
C LEU A 32 -6.49 14.61 13.54
N SER A 33 -6.09 14.30 12.31
CA SER A 33 -4.87 14.81 11.67
C SER A 33 -5.14 15.20 10.21
N PRO A 34 -4.35 16.08 9.57
CA PRO A 34 -4.85 16.88 8.44
C PRO A 34 -5.11 16.13 7.12
N ALA A 35 -4.50 14.97 6.88
CA ALA A 35 -4.30 14.55 5.49
C ALA A 35 -5.42 13.72 4.81
N SER A 36 -6.54 13.37 5.45
CA SER A 36 -7.62 12.63 4.76
C SER A 36 -8.92 12.44 5.57
N HIS A 37 -9.33 13.43 6.39
CA HIS A 37 -10.36 13.18 7.41
C HIS A 37 -11.77 13.71 7.13
N ALA A 38 -12.00 14.64 6.19
CA ALA A 38 -13.38 15.03 5.88
C ALA A 38 -14.20 13.82 5.36
N GLN A 39 -13.63 13.02 4.46
CA GLN A 39 -14.29 11.82 3.92
C GLN A 39 -14.42 10.69 4.97
N ARG A 40 -13.40 10.48 5.81
CA ARG A 40 -13.39 9.42 6.85
C ARG A 40 -14.27 9.77 8.04
N LEU A 41 -14.30 11.04 8.48
CA LEU A 41 -15.22 11.54 9.49
C LEU A 41 -16.65 11.42 8.98
N ARG A 42 -16.90 11.77 7.71
CA ARG A 42 -18.20 11.55 7.06
C ARG A 42 -18.62 10.10 7.03
N SER A 43 -17.74 9.21 6.59
CA SER A 43 -18.00 7.78 6.53
C SER A 43 -18.33 7.22 7.93
N LYS A 44 -17.55 7.55 8.96
CA LYS A 44 -17.77 7.08 10.35
C LYS A 44 -19.05 7.65 10.99
N LEU A 45 -19.35 8.93 10.78
CA LEU A 45 -20.57 9.56 11.29
C LEU A 45 -21.83 9.03 10.58
N ALA A 46 -21.73 8.66 9.30
CA ALA A 46 -22.86 8.18 8.50
C ALA A 46 -23.34 6.79 8.97
N CYS A 47 -22.40 5.94 9.39
CA CYS A 47 -22.70 4.62 9.96
C CYS A 47 -22.85 4.62 11.50
N HIS A 48 -22.78 5.77 12.18
CA HIS A 48 -22.94 5.83 13.63
C HIS A 48 -24.41 5.61 14.04
N PRO A 49 -24.69 4.87 15.14
CA PRO A 49 -26.06 4.55 15.58
C PRO A 49 -26.82 5.75 16.20
N ASP A 50 -26.10 6.78 16.66
CA ASP A 50 -26.71 8.00 17.23
C ASP A 50 -27.23 8.94 16.12
N ALA A 51 -28.53 9.24 16.15
CA ALA A 51 -29.18 10.15 15.20
C ALA A 51 -28.61 11.59 15.24
N THR A 52 -28.00 12.00 16.36
CA THR A 52 -27.35 13.30 16.52
C THR A 52 -26.07 13.39 15.69
N ALA A 53 -25.30 12.30 15.61
CA ALA A 53 -24.08 12.20 14.82
C ALA A 53 -24.35 12.31 13.31
N ARG A 54 -25.51 11.81 12.85
CA ARG A 54 -25.94 11.93 11.45
C ARG A 54 -26.38 13.35 11.08
N ARG A 55 -27.03 14.07 12.01
CA ARG A 55 -27.39 15.48 11.82
C ARG A 55 -26.19 16.41 11.72
N ILE A 56 -25.07 16.06 12.36
CA ILE A 56 -23.79 16.78 12.19
C ILE A 56 -23.31 16.71 10.73
N LEU A 57 -23.60 15.65 9.99
CA LEU A 57 -23.20 15.50 8.58
C LEU A 57 -23.98 16.35 7.60
N GLU A 58 -25.26 16.59 7.86
CA GLU A 58 -26.13 17.43 7.02
C GLU A 58 -25.68 18.90 7.00
N VAL A 59 -24.80 19.22 7.93
CA VAL A 59 -24.44 20.57 8.34
C VAL A 59 -22.96 20.86 8.05
N LEU A 60 -22.08 19.85 7.96
CA LEU A 60 -20.66 19.98 7.64
C LEU A 60 -20.37 19.77 6.14
N ASP A 61 -20.55 20.80 5.33
CA ASP A 61 -20.02 20.82 3.95
C ASP A 61 -18.47 20.92 3.93
N ASN A 62 -17.88 20.69 2.76
CA ASN A 62 -16.41 20.66 2.62
C ASN A 62 -15.76 22.00 2.98
N ASP A 63 -16.43 23.10 2.66
CA ASP A 63 -15.92 24.45 2.84
C ASP A 63 -15.96 24.86 4.32
N THR A 64 -16.98 24.43 5.06
CA THR A 64 -17.09 24.62 6.51
C THR A 64 -16.00 23.89 7.26
N VAL A 65 -15.68 22.66 6.86
CA VAL A 65 -14.61 21.86 7.48
C VAL A 65 -13.23 22.48 7.20
N ALA A 66 -12.98 22.96 5.98
CA ALA A 66 -11.73 23.64 5.62
C ALA A 66 -11.56 24.96 6.39
N SER A 67 -12.61 25.78 6.47
CA SER A 67 -12.64 27.01 7.27
C SER A 67 -12.39 26.74 8.77
N LEU A 68 -12.88 25.61 9.27
CA LEU A 68 -12.66 25.20 10.65
C LEU A 68 -11.19 24.84 10.92
N PHE A 69 -10.48 24.25 9.95
CA PHE A 69 -9.04 23.95 10.05
C PHE A 69 -8.17 25.21 9.99
N ASP A 70 -8.56 26.22 9.20
CA ASP A 70 -7.88 27.51 9.14
C ASP A 70 -8.04 28.32 10.45
N ARG A 71 -9.23 28.31 11.05
CA ARG A 71 -9.50 29.05 12.30
C ARG A 71 -8.78 28.52 13.54
N ILE A 72 -8.26 27.29 13.49
CA ILE A 72 -7.59 26.62 14.60
C ILE A 72 -6.07 26.61 14.47
N GLY A 73 -5.52 27.30 13.46
CA GLY A 73 -4.07 27.47 13.29
C GLY A 73 -3.33 26.16 13.09
N PHE A 74 -3.99 25.11 12.57
CA PHE A 74 -3.34 23.84 12.29
C PHE A 74 -2.65 23.93 10.94
N GLU A 75 -1.37 24.32 10.92
CA GLU A 75 -0.56 24.25 9.71
C GLU A 75 -0.56 22.82 9.18
N ALA A 76 -1.00 22.65 7.93
CA ALA A 76 -0.84 21.39 7.23
C ALA A 76 0.63 21.00 7.27
N PRO A 77 0.99 19.74 7.58
CA PRO A 77 2.37 19.31 7.43
C PRO A 77 2.80 19.65 6.01
N ALA A 78 3.91 20.37 5.87
CA ALA A 78 4.42 20.77 4.58
C ALA A 78 4.44 19.57 3.64
N PRO A 79 4.04 19.73 2.35
CA PRO A 79 4.26 18.68 1.37
C PRO A 79 5.72 18.23 1.47
N PRO A 80 6.01 16.93 1.32
CA PRO A 80 7.38 16.43 1.44
C PRO A 80 8.31 17.30 0.59
N SER A 81 9.42 17.73 1.21
CA SER A 81 10.39 18.66 0.63
C SER A 81 10.74 18.28 -0.82
N PRO A 82 10.90 19.26 -1.74
CA PRO A 82 11.30 19.03 -3.14
C PRO A 82 12.66 18.31 -3.32
N ALA A 83 13.37 18.01 -2.24
CA ALA A 83 14.67 17.36 -2.23
C ALA A 83 14.65 15.89 -2.74
N ASP A 84 13.48 15.30 -2.99
CA ASP A 84 13.33 13.96 -3.60
C ASP A 84 12.79 14.02 -5.05
N HIS A 85 12.84 15.18 -5.72
CA HIS A 85 12.34 15.32 -7.10
C HIS A 85 13.45 15.07 -8.14
N PRO A 86 13.56 13.88 -8.78
CA PRO A 86 14.28 13.77 -10.03
C PRO A 86 13.40 14.39 -11.11
N ARG A 87 13.69 15.63 -11.53
CA ARG A 87 13.33 16.00 -12.90
C ARG A 87 14.13 15.06 -13.82
N THR A 88 13.43 14.22 -14.58
CA THR A 88 13.87 13.49 -15.80
C THR A 88 14.46 12.07 -15.73
N ARG A 89 14.54 11.36 -14.59
CA ARG A 89 14.91 9.92 -14.64
C ARG A 89 13.67 9.02 -14.60
N GLU A 90 13.48 8.22 -15.66
CA GLU A 90 12.51 7.12 -15.65
C GLU A 90 12.78 6.19 -14.46
N SER A 91 11.77 5.92 -13.65
CA SER A 91 11.91 5.04 -12.48
C SER A 91 12.31 3.64 -12.91
N ARG A 92 13.34 3.09 -12.27
CA ARG A 92 13.79 1.71 -12.48
C ARG A 92 13.58 0.92 -11.21
N PHE A 93 12.62 0.00 -11.22
CA PHE A 93 12.36 -0.81 -10.04
C PHE A 93 12.17 -2.27 -10.42
N VAL A 94 12.34 -3.16 -9.45
CA VAL A 94 12.04 -4.58 -9.61
C VAL A 94 10.99 -4.96 -8.56
N ALA A 95 9.85 -5.45 -9.02
CA ALA A 95 8.91 -6.12 -8.13
C ALA A 95 9.41 -7.54 -7.84
N ILE A 96 9.36 -7.93 -6.58
CA ILE A 96 9.80 -9.22 -6.07
C ILE A 96 8.68 -9.83 -5.23
N ASP A 97 8.50 -11.14 -5.39
CA ASP A 97 7.55 -11.91 -4.61
C ASP A 97 8.13 -13.31 -4.35
N PHE A 98 7.96 -13.81 -3.14
CA PHE A 98 8.39 -15.14 -2.71
C PHE A 98 7.22 -15.99 -2.24
N GLU A 99 7.26 -17.27 -2.61
CA GLU A 99 6.53 -18.32 -1.89
C GLU A 99 7.49 -19.05 -0.96
N THR A 100 7.01 -19.44 0.22
CA THR A 100 7.79 -20.11 1.27
C THR A 100 7.26 -21.50 1.56
N ALA A 101 8.15 -22.48 1.70
CA ALA A 101 7.77 -23.87 1.99
C ALA A 101 7.15 -24.05 3.38
N ASP A 102 7.59 -23.27 4.37
CA ASP A 102 7.07 -23.27 5.73
C ASP A 102 7.13 -21.85 6.34
N SER A 103 6.76 -21.72 7.61
CA SER A 103 6.70 -20.41 8.29
C SER A 103 8.07 -19.75 8.53
N LYS A 104 9.18 -20.43 8.20
CA LYS A 104 10.53 -19.88 8.40
C LYS A 104 10.95 -19.08 7.16
N PRO A 105 11.56 -17.89 7.33
CA PRO A 105 11.90 -17.01 6.21
C PRO A 105 13.04 -17.54 5.32
N ASP A 106 13.85 -18.51 5.76
CA ASP A 106 14.89 -19.13 4.94
C ASP A 106 14.35 -20.27 4.03
N SER A 107 13.03 -20.39 3.90
CA SER A 107 12.35 -21.52 3.25
C SER A 107 11.79 -21.24 1.85
N ALA A 108 12.25 -20.18 1.18
CA ALA A 108 11.77 -19.85 -0.17
C ALA A 108 11.74 -21.09 -1.07
N CYS A 109 10.57 -21.36 -1.66
CA CYS A 109 10.31 -22.46 -2.59
C CYS A 109 9.98 -21.95 -4.00
N SER A 110 9.65 -20.67 -4.16
CA SER A 110 9.56 -19.96 -5.43
C SER A 110 9.96 -18.51 -5.25
N VAL A 111 10.49 -17.90 -6.31
CA VAL A 111 10.74 -16.46 -6.38
C VAL A 111 10.42 -15.96 -7.77
N ALA A 112 9.86 -14.76 -7.86
CA ALA A 112 9.73 -14.02 -9.11
C ALA A 112 10.30 -12.62 -9.02
N LEU A 113 10.87 -12.15 -10.14
CA LEU A 113 11.34 -10.79 -10.36
C LEU A 113 10.68 -10.20 -11.61
N VAL A 114 10.09 -9.03 -11.47
CA VAL A 114 9.49 -8.27 -12.58
C VAL A 114 10.15 -6.90 -12.64
N ARG A 115 11.00 -6.70 -13.64
CA ARG A 115 11.74 -5.45 -13.84
C ARG A 115 10.89 -4.46 -14.63
N VAL A 116 10.84 -3.24 -14.12
CA VAL A 116 10.16 -2.10 -14.73
C VAL A 116 11.18 -1.01 -15.04
N HIS A 117 11.07 -0.41 -16.22
CA HIS A 117 11.76 0.80 -16.61
C HIS A 117 10.73 1.82 -17.08
N GLY A 118 10.66 2.96 -16.40
CA GLY A 118 9.59 3.93 -16.57
C GLY A 118 8.25 3.31 -16.18
N GLN A 119 7.33 3.23 -17.14
CA GLN A 119 5.99 2.65 -16.96
C GLN A 119 5.82 1.30 -17.68
N ARG A 120 6.93 0.65 -18.06
CA ARG A 120 6.92 -0.58 -18.87
C ARG A 120 7.63 -1.71 -18.15
N ILE A 121 6.98 -2.88 -18.10
CA ILE A 121 7.64 -4.12 -17.69
C ILE A 121 8.58 -4.54 -18.82
N VAL A 122 9.87 -4.65 -18.51
CA VAL A 122 10.93 -4.97 -19.48
C VAL A 122 11.51 -6.36 -19.31
N LYS A 123 11.35 -6.98 -18.14
CA LYS A 123 11.81 -8.35 -17.89
C LYS A 123 10.93 -9.03 -16.83
N ARG A 124 10.70 -10.33 -17.03
CA ARG A 124 10.03 -11.24 -16.11
C ARG A 124 10.91 -12.45 -15.91
N ALA A 125 11.07 -12.91 -14.68
CA ALA A 125 11.75 -14.15 -14.38
C ALA A 125 11.10 -14.78 -13.14
N ALA A 126 10.92 -16.09 -13.16
CA ALA A 126 10.45 -16.85 -12.01
C ALA A 126 11.19 -18.19 -11.94
N ARG A 127 11.48 -18.65 -10.73
CA ARG A 127 12.21 -19.90 -10.49
C ARG A 127 11.63 -20.61 -9.27
N LEU A 128 11.43 -21.91 -9.40
CA LEU A 128 11.31 -22.79 -8.25
C LEU A 128 12.66 -22.88 -7.53
N ILE A 129 12.62 -23.02 -6.23
CA ILE A 129 13.77 -23.12 -5.34
C ILE A 129 13.60 -24.38 -4.51
N ARG A 130 14.65 -25.20 -4.43
CA ARG A 130 14.69 -26.29 -3.45
C ARG A 130 14.89 -25.69 -2.05
N PRO A 131 13.88 -25.75 -1.16
CA PRO A 131 14.01 -25.22 0.19
C PRO A 131 14.95 -26.10 1.03
N PRO A 132 15.48 -25.60 2.16
CA PRO A 132 16.44 -26.33 2.96
C PRO A 132 15.86 -27.51 3.74
N ARG A 133 14.53 -27.62 3.80
CA ARG A 133 13.78 -28.65 4.53
C ARG A 133 12.87 -29.36 3.54
N ARG A 134 12.72 -30.68 3.71
CA ARG A 134 11.88 -31.51 2.83
C ARG A 134 10.38 -31.30 3.03
N GLN A 135 9.99 -30.96 4.25
CA GLN A 135 8.58 -30.78 4.59
C GLN A 135 8.08 -29.44 4.04
N ILE A 136 7.05 -29.49 3.20
CA ILE A 136 6.32 -28.30 2.73
C ILE A 136 4.99 -28.25 3.48
N THR A 137 4.78 -27.23 4.31
CA THR A 137 3.56 -27.08 5.12
C THR A 137 2.61 -26.02 4.57
N LEU A 138 3.04 -25.26 3.56
CA LEU A 138 2.27 -24.16 2.95
C LEU A 138 1.78 -24.47 1.53
N THR A 139 1.82 -25.75 1.09
CA THR A 139 1.27 -26.18 -0.20
C THR A 139 -0.19 -25.74 -0.42
N TRP A 140 -0.99 -25.64 0.64
CA TRP A 140 -2.38 -25.17 0.55
C TRP A 140 -2.50 -23.67 0.15
N VAL A 141 -1.42 -22.90 0.23
CA VAL A 141 -1.37 -21.49 -0.18
C VAL A 141 -1.11 -21.39 -1.68
N HIS A 142 -0.02 -22.03 -2.15
CA HIS A 142 0.56 -21.79 -3.48
C HIS A 142 0.60 -23.03 -4.40
N GLY A 143 0.11 -24.18 -3.93
CA GLY A 143 0.09 -25.44 -4.69
C GLY A 143 1.43 -26.18 -4.79
N ILE A 144 2.57 -25.52 -4.58
CA ILE A 144 3.91 -26.13 -4.64
C ILE A 144 4.07 -27.25 -3.60
N THR A 145 4.45 -28.44 -4.06
CA THR A 145 4.75 -29.65 -3.28
C THR A 145 6.25 -29.92 -3.18
N TRP A 146 6.67 -30.88 -2.36
CA TRP A 146 8.08 -31.31 -2.33
C TRP A 146 8.52 -31.88 -3.68
N GLN A 147 7.65 -32.60 -4.37
CA GLN A 147 7.94 -33.22 -5.67
C GLN A 147 8.30 -32.18 -6.73
N ASP A 148 7.65 -31.01 -6.70
CA ASP A 148 7.93 -29.92 -7.64
C ASP A 148 9.32 -29.30 -7.43
N VAL A 149 9.79 -29.26 -6.18
CA VAL A 149 11.03 -28.57 -5.81
C VAL A 149 12.18 -29.51 -5.44
N ALA A 150 11.95 -30.82 -5.46
CA ALA A 150 12.95 -31.82 -5.08
C ALA A 150 14.20 -31.68 -5.96
N GLU A 151 14.03 -31.53 -7.28
CA GLU A 151 15.14 -31.39 -8.22
C GLU A 151 15.40 -29.93 -8.64
N ALA A 152 14.71 -28.96 -8.00
CA ALA A 152 14.93 -27.55 -8.27
C ALA A 152 16.31 -27.07 -7.76
N PRO A 153 16.87 -25.99 -8.32
CA PRO A 153 18.13 -25.44 -7.83
C PRO A 153 17.99 -24.88 -6.41
N THR A 154 19.09 -24.85 -5.66
CA THR A 154 19.12 -24.19 -4.35
C THR A 154 18.93 -22.68 -4.50
N PHE A 155 18.53 -21.99 -3.42
CA PHE A 155 18.44 -20.52 -3.41
C PHE A 155 19.74 -19.87 -3.90
N ARG A 156 20.92 -20.42 -3.54
CA ARG A 156 22.21 -19.87 -3.99
C ARG A 156 22.32 -19.84 -5.51
N ALA A 157 21.96 -20.94 -6.17
CA ALA A 157 22.03 -21.06 -7.61
C ALA A 157 21.01 -20.13 -8.28
N VAL A 158 19.76 -20.14 -7.82
CA VAL A 158 18.68 -19.27 -8.32
C VAL A 158 19.04 -17.80 -8.14
N TRP A 159 19.55 -17.41 -6.97
CA TRP A 159 19.84 -16.00 -6.70
C TRP A 159 21.03 -15.48 -7.50
N LEU A 160 22.06 -16.29 -7.75
CA LEU A 160 23.17 -15.91 -8.63
C LEU A 160 22.70 -15.72 -10.08
N GLU A 161 21.69 -16.49 -10.53
CA GLU A 161 21.07 -16.32 -11.84
C GLU A 161 20.22 -15.04 -11.93
N LEU A 162 19.45 -14.73 -10.88
CA LEU A 162 18.45 -13.67 -10.90
C LEU A 162 18.96 -12.30 -10.44
N ALA A 163 19.96 -12.23 -9.55
CA ALA A 163 20.49 -10.99 -9.01
C ALA A 163 20.95 -9.97 -10.08
N PRO A 164 21.52 -10.37 -11.24
CA PRO A 164 21.84 -9.43 -12.32
C PRO A 164 20.64 -8.63 -12.85
N ILE A 165 19.40 -9.13 -12.68
CA ILE A 165 18.18 -8.37 -13.04
C ILE A 165 18.07 -7.07 -12.24
N LEU A 166 18.66 -7.02 -11.04
CA LEU A 166 18.64 -5.87 -10.15
C LEU A 166 19.62 -4.75 -10.56
N GLU A 167 20.53 -4.99 -11.50
CA GLU A 167 21.52 -3.99 -11.92
C GLU A 167 20.87 -2.71 -12.46
N GLY A 168 21.27 -1.56 -11.90
CA GLY A 168 20.73 -0.25 -12.25
C GLY A 168 19.28 -0.03 -11.77
N THR A 169 18.81 -0.82 -10.81
CA THR A 169 17.50 -0.67 -10.14
C THR A 169 17.63 0.33 -8.98
N ASP A 170 16.66 1.23 -8.87
CA ASP A 170 16.61 2.24 -7.81
C ASP A 170 16.04 1.66 -6.50
N PHE A 171 15.06 0.78 -6.59
CA PHE A 171 14.39 0.14 -5.44
C PHE A 171 13.69 -1.18 -5.78
N LEU A 172 13.45 -1.99 -4.75
CA LEU A 172 12.61 -3.19 -4.82
C LEU A 172 11.16 -2.86 -4.41
N VAL A 173 10.21 -3.60 -4.97
CA VAL A 173 8.77 -3.43 -4.71
C VAL A 173 8.16 -4.78 -4.32
N ALA A 174 7.33 -4.80 -3.28
CA ALA A 174 6.64 -6.01 -2.84
C ALA A 174 5.28 -5.68 -2.21
N HIS A 175 4.33 -6.61 -2.30
CA HIS A 175 3.00 -6.45 -1.73
C HIS A 175 3.00 -6.99 -0.30
N HIS A 176 3.21 -6.09 0.66
CA HIS A 176 3.64 -6.40 2.05
C HIS A 176 5.16 -6.64 2.18
N ALA A 177 5.94 -5.68 1.68
CA ALA A 177 7.41 -5.71 1.68
C ALA A 177 8.17 -6.18 2.94
N PRO A 178 7.70 -6.00 4.19
CA PRO A 178 8.35 -6.62 5.34
C PRO A 178 8.55 -8.14 5.22
N PHE A 179 7.59 -8.84 4.60
CA PHE A 179 7.65 -10.29 4.38
C PHE A 179 8.78 -10.67 3.41
N ASP A 180 8.73 -10.21 2.16
CA ASP A 180 9.72 -10.54 1.13
C ASP A 180 11.13 -10.10 1.52
N ARG A 181 11.25 -8.96 2.19
CA ARG A 181 12.55 -8.49 2.71
C ARG A 181 13.11 -9.45 3.76
N ALA A 182 12.26 -10.02 4.61
CA ALA A 182 12.68 -10.99 5.62
C ALA A 182 13.10 -12.32 4.96
N VAL A 183 12.33 -12.78 3.97
CA VAL A 183 12.64 -14.00 3.20
C VAL A 183 13.98 -13.85 2.46
N LEU A 184 14.13 -12.77 1.69
CA LEU A 184 15.37 -12.49 0.95
C LEU A 184 16.59 -12.42 1.89
N ARG A 185 16.46 -11.73 3.02
CA ARG A 185 17.55 -11.62 4.01
C ARG A 185 17.95 -12.98 4.55
N ALA A 186 16.99 -13.78 5.01
CA ALA A 186 17.26 -15.08 5.60
C ALA A 186 17.85 -16.07 4.59
N CYS A 187 17.33 -16.06 3.36
CA CYS A 187 17.86 -16.88 2.27
C CYS A 187 19.29 -16.47 1.88
N CYS A 188 19.57 -15.16 1.73
CA CYS A 188 20.93 -14.66 1.49
C CYS A 188 21.89 -15.05 2.61
N GLN A 189 21.48 -14.86 3.88
CA GLN A 189 22.30 -15.22 5.04
C GLN A 189 22.64 -16.72 5.04
N ARG A 190 21.63 -17.57 4.83
CA ARG A 190 21.82 -19.03 4.76
C ARG A 190 22.73 -19.45 3.60
N ALA A 191 22.56 -18.82 2.44
CA ALA A 191 23.36 -19.08 1.24
C ALA A 191 24.76 -18.44 1.27
N ARG A 192 25.08 -17.67 2.31
CA ARG A 192 26.31 -16.86 2.42
C ARG A 192 26.48 -15.92 1.22
N LEU A 193 25.38 -15.31 0.79
CA LEU A 193 25.34 -14.31 -0.27
C LEU A 193 25.09 -12.91 0.31
N PRO A 194 25.64 -11.85 -0.28
CA PRO A 194 25.30 -10.49 0.11
C PRO A 194 23.81 -10.20 -0.17
N MET A 195 23.18 -9.48 0.75
CA MET A 195 21.85 -8.93 0.51
C MET A 195 21.99 -7.68 -0.37
N PRO A 196 21.15 -7.48 -1.40
CA PRO A 196 21.17 -6.25 -2.18
C PRO A 196 20.92 -5.03 -1.30
N SER A 197 21.75 -3.99 -1.46
CA SER A 197 21.58 -2.71 -0.77
C SER A 197 20.55 -1.83 -1.49
N LEU A 198 19.34 -2.36 -1.69
CA LEU A 198 18.23 -1.67 -2.34
C LEU A 198 17.10 -1.39 -1.33
N PRO A 199 16.52 -0.18 -1.31
CA PRO A 199 15.37 0.11 -0.49
C PRO A 199 14.14 -0.67 -0.99
N PHE A 200 13.28 -1.08 -0.06
CA PHE A 200 11.99 -1.69 -0.39
C PHE A 200 10.86 -0.66 -0.32
N LYS A 201 10.00 -0.64 -1.33
CA LYS A 201 8.73 0.09 -1.34
C LYS A 201 7.58 -0.92 -1.23
N CYS A 202 6.56 -0.59 -0.43
CA CYS A 202 5.44 -1.48 -0.15
C CYS A 202 4.18 -1.01 -0.86
N THR A 203 3.63 -1.81 -1.77
CA THR A 203 2.42 -1.43 -2.51
C THR A 203 1.21 -1.29 -1.61
N VAL A 204 1.07 -2.06 -0.51
CA VAL A 204 0.00 -1.84 0.49
C VAL A 204 0.04 -0.40 1.05
N LYS A 205 1.23 0.10 1.39
CA LYS A 205 1.39 1.47 1.93
C LYS A 205 1.07 2.53 0.89
N TRP A 206 1.47 2.30 -0.37
CA TRP A 206 1.19 3.22 -1.46
C TRP A 206 -0.29 3.21 -1.88
N SER A 207 -0.90 2.04 -1.97
CA SER A 207 -2.32 1.89 -2.24
C SER A 207 -3.18 2.61 -1.21
N ARG A 208 -2.82 2.54 0.09
CA ARG A 208 -3.51 3.30 1.16
C ARG A 208 -3.45 4.82 1.02
N ARG A 209 -2.42 5.33 0.35
CA ARG A 209 -2.26 6.78 0.11
C ARG A 209 -2.94 7.21 -1.19
N MET A 210 -3.12 6.29 -2.13
CA MET A 210 -3.57 6.60 -3.48
C MET A 210 -5.05 6.28 -3.70
N PHE A 211 -5.54 5.18 -3.12
CA PHE A 211 -6.87 4.64 -3.37
C PHE A 211 -7.69 4.62 -2.07
N ASP A 212 -9.01 4.69 -2.21
CA ASP A 212 -9.96 4.56 -1.10
C ASP A 212 -10.68 3.21 -1.23
N LEU A 213 -10.11 2.18 -0.59
CA LEU A 213 -10.57 0.78 -0.67
C LEU A 213 -10.94 0.25 0.71
N PRO A 214 -11.91 -0.69 0.80
CA PRO A 214 -12.30 -1.30 2.08
C PRO A 214 -11.16 -2.11 2.71
N ARG A 215 -10.25 -2.66 1.88
CA ARG A 215 -9.04 -3.37 2.27
C ARG A 215 -7.98 -3.23 1.19
N TYR A 216 -6.73 -3.56 1.53
CA TYR A 216 -5.56 -3.35 0.66
C TYR A 216 -4.73 -4.62 0.48
N ASN A 217 -5.37 -5.79 0.56
CA ASN A 217 -4.74 -7.05 0.14
C ASN A 217 -4.65 -7.10 -1.39
N LEU A 218 -3.80 -7.99 -1.91
CA LEU A 218 -3.43 -7.99 -3.32
C LEU A 218 -4.65 -8.17 -4.24
N PRO A 219 -5.57 -9.13 -3.99
CA PRO A 219 -6.75 -9.30 -4.84
C PRO A 219 -7.61 -8.03 -4.92
N THR A 220 -7.87 -7.37 -3.78
CA THR A 220 -8.76 -6.18 -3.78
C THR A 220 -8.16 -5.02 -4.56
N VAL A 221 -6.85 -4.82 -4.47
CA VAL A 221 -6.18 -3.76 -5.25
C VAL A 221 -6.15 -4.13 -6.73
N CYS A 222 -5.95 -5.41 -7.06
CA CYS A 222 -5.96 -5.88 -8.44
C CYS A 222 -7.35 -5.72 -9.08
N ASP A 223 -8.40 -6.14 -8.39
CA ASP A 223 -9.80 -6.00 -8.83
C ASP A 223 -10.13 -4.53 -9.12
N TYR A 224 -9.77 -3.63 -8.19
CA TYR A 224 -9.99 -2.20 -8.36
C TYR A 224 -9.26 -1.60 -9.59
N LEU A 225 -8.09 -2.13 -9.92
CA LEU A 225 -7.27 -1.64 -11.04
C LEU A 225 -7.49 -2.43 -12.34
N GLY A 226 -8.35 -3.45 -12.35
CA GLY A 226 -8.54 -4.33 -13.50
C GLY A 226 -7.31 -5.16 -13.85
N ILE A 227 -6.50 -5.53 -12.87
CA ILE A 227 -5.30 -6.36 -13.04
C ILE A 227 -5.69 -7.83 -12.86
N ALA A 228 -5.42 -8.67 -13.85
CA ALA A 228 -5.59 -10.12 -13.72
C ALA A 228 -4.62 -10.69 -12.69
N LEU A 229 -5.12 -11.56 -11.81
CA LEU A 229 -4.36 -12.16 -10.72
C LEU A 229 -4.68 -13.66 -10.60
N ASP A 230 -3.65 -14.48 -10.79
CA ASP A 230 -3.58 -15.84 -10.29
C ASP A 230 -2.85 -15.79 -8.93
N HIS A 231 -3.61 -15.79 -7.84
CA HIS A 231 -3.07 -15.47 -6.51
C HIS A 231 -2.23 -16.61 -5.96
N HIS A 232 -1.10 -16.29 -5.31
CA HIS A 232 -0.11 -17.26 -4.80
C HIS A 232 0.69 -17.98 -5.89
N GLN A 233 0.68 -17.41 -7.10
CA GLN A 233 1.66 -17.73 -8.12
C GLN A 233 2.66 -16.56 -8.17
N ALA A 234 3.89 -16.80 -7.69
CA ALA A 234 4.90 -15.75 -7.47
C ALA A 234 5.06 -14.74 -8.63
N LEU A 235 5.04 -15.20 -9.89
CA LEU A 235 5.15 -14.31 -11.05
C LEU A 235 3.92 -13.43 -11.25
N SER A 236 2.73 -14.00 -11.05
CA SER A 236 1.47 -13.26 -11.11
C SER A 236 1.43 -12.20 -10.00
N ASP A 237 1.79 -12.57 -8.77
CA ASP A 237 1.79 -11.65 -7.62
C ASP A 237 2.85 -10.54 -7.78
N ALA A 238 4.07 -10.87 -8.25
CA ALA A 238 5.10 -9.89 -8.56
C ALA A 238 4.69 -8.95 -9.72
N GLU A 239 4.05 -9.46 -10.77
CA GLU A 239 3.57 -8.64 -11.88
C GLU A 239 2.43 -7.71 -11.46
N ALA A 240 1.49 -8.20 -10.65
CA ALA A 240 0.44 -7.40 -10.06
C ALA A 240 1.03 -6.27 -9.20
N CYS A 241 2.02 -6.60 -8.36
CA CYS A 241 2.76 -5.63 -7.56
C CYS A 241 3.45 -4.55 -8.41
N ALA A 242 4.07 -4.95 -9.53
CA ALA A 242 4.67 -4.02 -10.48
C ALA A 242 3.64 -3.07 -11.10
N ARG A 243 2.51 -3.61 -11.57
CA ARG A 243 1.41 -2.83 -12.18
C ARG A 243 0.77 -1.86 -11.19
N ILE A 244 0.57 -2.27 -9.94
CA ILE A 244 0.11 -1.38 -8.87
C ILE A 244 1.07 -0.20 -8.69
N MET A 245 2.37 -0.46 -8.63
CA MET A 245 3.36 0.61 -8.47
C MET A 245 3.40 1.56 -9.69
N ILE A 246 3.31 1.03 -10.91
CA ILE A 246 3.22 1.85 -12.13
C ILE A 246 2.01 2.79 -12.04
N GLU A 247 0.85 2.27 -11.65
CA GLU A 247 -0.36 3.08 -11.54
C GLU A 247 -0.27 4.13 -10.41
N VAL A 248 0.34 3.78 -9.28
CA VAL A 248 0.64 4.74 -8.20
C VAL A 248 1.53 5.87 -8.72
N GLN A 249 2.63 5.55 -9.42
CA GLN A 249 3.55 6.55 -9.97
C GLN A 249 2.86 7.44 -11.00
N ARG A 250 2.06 6.85 -11.89
CA ARG A 250 1.29 7.57 -12.92
C ARG A 250 0.33 8.58 -12.29
N ARG A 251 -0.45 8.17 -11.27
CA ARG A 251 -1.38 9.07 -10.58
C ARG A 251 -0.66 10.14 -9.76
N TRP A 252 0.50 9.82 -9.19
CA TRP A 252 1.30 10.80 -8.45
C TRP A 252 1.79 11.92 -9.36
N GLN A 253 2.34 11.57 -10.54
CA GLN A 253 2.78 12.54 -11.55
C GLN A 253 1.64 13.46 -12.02
N GLN A 254 0.42 12.92 -12.18
CA GLN A 254 -0.75 13.72 -12.56
C GLN A 254 -1.15 14.74 -11.50
N ARG A 255 -1.03 14.40 -10.21
CA ARG A 255 -1.30 15.34 -9.09
C ARG A 255 -0.28 16.47 -9.04
N ASP A 256 1.01 16.16 -9.23
CA ASP A 256 2.07 17.16 -9.20
C ASP A 256 1.91 18.18 -10.34
N VAL A 257 1.60 17.72 -11.56
CA VAL A 257 1.35 18.62 -12.71
C VAL A 257 0.14 19.52 -12.45
N SER A 258 -0.94 18.98 -11.88
CA SER A 258 -2.15 19.78 -11.59
C SER A 258 -1.95 20.82 -10.47
N THR A 259 -0.98 20.59 -9.58
CA THR A 259 -0.64 21.50 -8.48
C THR A 259 0.32 22.59 -8.95
N ALA A 260 1.24 22.27 -9.87
CA ALA A 260 2.17 23.24 -10.46
C ALA A 260 1.50 24.18 -11.49
N ALA A 261 0.31 23.83 -11.99
CA ALA A 261 -0.46 24.63 -12.95
C ALA A 261 -1.46 25.61 -12.32
N ARG A 262 -1.45 25.76 -10.98
CA ARG A 262 -2.26 26.71 -10.21
C ARG A 262 -1.34 27.73 -9.54
#